data_AF-A0A3A8INZ9-F1
#
_entry.id   AF-A0A3A8INZ9-F1
#
_cell.length_a   1.000
_cell.length_b   1.000
_cell.length_c   1.000
_cell.angle_alpha   90.00
_cell.angle_beta   90.00
_cell.angle_gamma   90.00
#
_symmetry.space_group_name_H-M   'P 1'
#
loop_
_entity.id
_entity.type
_entity.pdbx_description
1 polymer ?
#
loop_
_entity_poly.entity_id
_entity_poly.type
_entity_poly.pdbx_seq_one_letter_code
_entity_poly.pdbx_strand_id
1 'polypeptide(L)'
;MPLTGKERRHLRALGHHLEPVVIVGSSGVTEGVIAAVEQALNDHELIKVKINEGPEGRHEGADSIAEATGSELAQLLGRTALFFKRRKQKSRFEDILKGPHEPRPAPKQDEEKKPRRR
;
A
#
# COMPACT_ATOMS: atom_id res chain seq x y z
N MET A 1 -1.97 -12.00 -0.81
CA MET A 1 -2.39 -12.79 0.37
C MET A 1 -3.49 -11.94 0.96
N PRO A 2 -4.77 -12.33 0.81
CA PRO A 2 -5.88 -11.41 0.99
C PRO A 2 -5.87 -10.80 2.39
N LEU A 3 -5.98 -9.47 2.46
CA LEU A 3 -6.03 -8.71 3.70
C LEU A 3 -7.18 -9.20 4.59
N THR A 4 -6.85 -9.54 5.83
CA THR A 4 -7.82 -9.92 6.86
C THR A 4 -8.66 -8.72 7.30
N GLY A 5 -9.82 -8.99 7.90
CA GLY A 5 -10.71 -7.91 8.38
C GLY A 5 -10.06 -6.96 9.40
N LYS A 6 -9.14 -7.47 10.23
CA LYS A 6 -8.37 -6.68 11.21
C LYS A 6 -7.37 -5.75 10.51
N GLU A 7 -6.60 -6.28 9.57
CA GLU A 7 -5.65 -5.51 8.77
C GLU A 7 -6.38 -4.43 7.96
N ARG A 8 -7.48 -4.77 7.28
CA ARG A 8 -8.30 -3.78 6.56
C ARG A 8 -8.80 -2.68 7.48
N ARG A 9 -9.28 -3.00 8.69
CA ARG A 9 -9.73 -1.97 9.65
C ARG A 9 -8.57 -1.03 10.02
N HIS A 10 -7.39 -1.58 10.28
CA HIS A 10 -6.23 -0.79 10.67
C HIS A 10 -5.72 0.08 9.51
N LEU A 11 -5.58 -0.49 8.31
CA LEU A 11 -5.20 0.25 7.10
C LEU A 11 -6.20 1.36 6.78
N ARG A 12 -7.50 1.14 7.00
CA ARG A 12 -8.52 2.18 6.84
C ARG A 12 -8.34 3.35 7.81
N ALA A 13 -8.03 3.07 9.08
CA ALA A 13 -7.77 4.11 10.07
C ALA A 13 -6.55 4.97 9.67
N LEU A 14 -5.47 4.33 9.22
CA LEU A 14 -4.28 5.01 8.71
C LEU A 14 -4.58 5.80 7.43
N GLY A 15 -5.30 5.17 6.50
CA GLY A 15 -5.68 5.74 5.22
C GLY A 15 -6.60 6.95 5.34
N HIS A 16 -7.39 7.06 6.42
CA HIS A 16 -8.27 8.21 6.62
C HIS A 16 -7.48 9.54 6.62
N HIS A 17 -6.31 9.57 7.27
CA HIS A 17 -5.45 10.74 7.37
C HIS A 17 -4.55 10.99 6.16
N LEU A 18 -4.45 10.05 5.22
CA LEU A 18 -3.62 10.21 4.02
C LEU A 18 -4.30 11.13 3.01
N GLU A 19 -3.52 11.97 2.34
CA GLU A 19 -4.01 12.70 1.16
C GLU A 19 -3.93 11.82 -0.09
N PRO A 20 -4.83 12.00 -1.07
CA PRO A 20 -4.73 11.27 -2.34
C PRO A 20 -3.45 11.67 -3.08
N VAL A 21 -2.59 10.69 -3.36
CA VAL A 21 -1.32 10.91 -4.06
C VAL A 21 -1.45 10.75 -5.57
N VAL A 22 -2.43 9.98 -6.03
CA VAL A 22 -2.77 9.81 -7.45
C VAL A 22 -4.22 10.17 -7.68
N ILE A 23 -4.50 10.86 -8.78
CA ILE A 23 -5.86 11.26 -9.18
C ILE A 23 -6.12 10.70 -10.58
N VAL A 24 -7.17 9.89 -10.70
CA VAL A 24 -7.70 9.41 -11.97
C VAL A 24 -8.65 10.47 -12.52
N GLY A 25 -8.31 10.99 -13.71
CA GLY A 25 -9.12 11.98 -14.41
C GLY A 25 -10.28 11.35 -15.20
N SER A 26 -10.92 12.16 -16.04
CA SER A 26 -12.04 11.74 -16.89
C SER A 26 -11.66 10.69 -17.94
N SER A 27 -10.37 10.59 -18.28
CA SER A 27 -9.84 9.57 -19.19
C SER A 27 -9.84 8.16 -18.59
N GLY A 28 -10.20 7.99 -17.31
CA GLY A 28 -10.22 6.69 -16.64
C GLY A 28 -8.83 6.16 -16.30
N VAL A 29 -8.74 4.85 -16.11
CA VAL A 29 -7.50 4.15 -15.75
C VAL A 29 -6.63 4.02 -16.99
N THR A 30 -5.57 4.81 -17.05
CA THR A 30 -4.58 4.76 -18.14
C THR A 30 -3.28 4.13 -17.67
N GLU A 31 -2.42 3.71 -18.60
CA GLU A 31 -1.09 3.18 -18.26
C GLU A 31 -0.26 4.15 -17.41
N GLY A 32 -0.36 5.46 -17.67
CA GLY A 32 0.31 6.48 -16.87
C GLY A 32 -0.18 6.53 -15.42
N VAL A 33 -1.50 6.34 -15.21
CA VAL A 33 -2.08 6.22 -13.86
C VAL A 33 -1.58 4.95 -13.18
N ILE A 34 -1.58 3.81 -13.88
CA ILE A 34 -1.10 2.54 -13.34
C ILE A 34 0.37 2.65 -12.90
N ALA A 35 1.24 3.22 -13.75
CA ALA A 35 2.65 3.43 -13.43
C ALA A 35 2.83 4.35 -12.22
N ALA A 36 2.06 5.44 -12.13
CA ALA A 36 2.11 6.35 -10.99
C ALA A 36 1.64 5.68 -9.69
N VAL A 37 0.56 4.90 -9.73
CA VAL A 37 0.07 4.11 -8.59
C VAL A 37 1.13 3.09 -8.17
N GLU A 38 1.76 2.40 -9.11
CA GLU A 38 2.80 1.41 -8.81
C GLU A 38 4.03 2.04 -8.13
N GLN A 39 4.52 3.19 -8.64
CA GLN A 39 5.59 3.93 -7.98
C GLN A 39 5.20 4.36 -6.57
N ALA A 40 4.02 4.96 -6.42
CA ALA A 40 3.54 5.41 -5.11
C ALA A 40 3.36 4.24 -4.11
N LEU A 41 2.90 3.08 -4.58
CA LEU A 41 2.83 1.86 -3.77
C LEU A 41 4.23 1.37 -3.37
N ASN A 42 5.20 1.44 -4.28
CA ASN A 42 6.58 1.08 -3.97
C ASN A 42 7.21 2.04 -2.94
N ASP A 43 6.78 3.31 -2.88
CA ASP A 43 7.35 4.32 -1.97
C ASP A 43 6.62 4.44 -0.63
N HIS A 44 5.32 4.12 -0.58
CA HIS A 44 4.52 4.31 0.63
C HIS A 44 3.82 3.04 1.14
N GLU A 45 3.76 1.97 0.33
CA GLU A 45 3.03 0.70 0.58
C GLU A 45 1.51 0.84 0.75
N LEU A 46 1.04 1.92 1.36
CA LEU A 46 -0.36 2.29 1.51
C LEU A 46 -0.58 3.66 0.86
N ILE A 47 -1.45 3.72 -0.15
CA ILE A 47 -1.74 4.96 -0.85
C ILE A 47 -3.25 5.18 -1.00
N LYS A 48 -3.64 6.45 -0.97
CA LYS A 48 -4.98 6.89 -1.31
C LYS A 48 -4.97 7.39 -2.76
N VAL A 49 -5.91 6.89 -3.56
CA VAL A 49 -6.09 7.26 -4.96
C VAL A 49 -7.49 7.85 -5.11
N LYS A 50 -7.60 9.01 -5.75
CA LYS A 50 -8.89 9.64 -6.03
C LYS A 50 -9.34 9.23 -7.43
N ILE A 51 -10.41 8.47 -7.53
CA ILE A 51 -11.02 8.06 -8.79
C ILE A 51 -12.21 8.99 -9.07
N ASN A 52 -12.04 9.94 -10.00
CA ASN A 52 -13.14 10.78 -10.45
C ASN A 52 -14.09 9.98 -11.36
N GLU A 53 -15.19 10.61 -11.81
CA GLU A 53 -16.13 9.98 -12.73
C GLU A 53 -15.43 9.67 -14.07
N GLY A 54 -14.99 8.42 -14.20
CA GLY A 54 -14.53 7.82 -15.44
C GLY A 54 -15.62 6.94 -16.06
N PRO A 55 -15.44 6.53 -17.33
CA PRO A 55 -16.44 5.79 -18.10
C PRO A 55 -16.79 4.42 -17.51
N GLU A 56 -15.83 3.76 -16.88
CA GLU A 56 -15.94 2.40 -16.29
C GLU A 56 -16.53 2.43 -14.88
N GLY A 57 -16.66 3.63 -14.30
CA GLY A 57 -17.05 3.79 -12.92
C GLY A 57 -15.93 3.44 -11.93
N ARG A 58 -16.21 3.72 -10.67
CA ARG A 58 -15.21 3.76 -9.59
C ARG A 58 -14.87 2.39 -9.00
N HIS A 59 -15.77 1.41 -9.10
CA HIS A 59 -15.49 0.03 -8.68
C HIS A 59 -14.60 -0.66 -9.70
N GLU A 60 -15.03 -0.71 -10.96
CA GLU A 60 -14.25 -1.32 -12.05
C GLU A 60 -12.87 -0.66 -12.17
N GLY A 61 -12.80 0.67 -12.17
CA GLY A 61 -11.51 1.36 -12.20
C GLY A 61 -10.62 1.06 -10.99
N ALA A 62 -11.19 0.82 -9.80
CA ALA A 62 -10.39 0.42 -8.64
C ALA A 62 -9.88 -1.02 -8.77
N ASP A 63 -10.73 -1.92 -9.27
CA ASP A 63 -10.39 -3.33 -9.49
C ASP A 63 -9.32 -3.46 -10.58
N SER A 64 -9.44 -2.75 -11.71
CA SER A 64 -8.42 -2.72 -12.75
C SER A 64 -7.07 -2.21 -12.25
N ILE A 65 -7.07 -1.18 -11.39
CA ILE A 65 -5.83 -0.70 -10.77
C ILE A 65 -5.24 -1.76 -9.83
N ALA A 66 -6.07 -2.40 -9.01
CA ALA A 66 -5.63 -3.45 -8.09
C ALA A 66 -4.99 -4.62 -8.85
N GLU A 67 -5.65 -5.09 -9.90
CA GLU A 67 -5.18 -6.18 -10.76
C GLU A 67 -3.87 -5.81 -11.48
N ALA A 68 -3.83 -4.65 -12.14
CA ALA A 68 -2.66 -4.21 -12.90
C ALA A 68 -1.42 -4.00 -12.01
N THR A 69 -1.61 -3.48 -10.79
CA THR A 69 -0.50 -3.22 -9.86
C THR A 69 -0.18 -4.39 -8.93
N GLY A 70 -1.02 -5.44 -8.93
CA GLY A 70 -0.96 -6.55 -7.97
C GLY A 70 -1.10 -6.06 -6.52
N SER A 71 -1.88 -5.01 -6.31
CA SER A 71 -2.15 -4.43 -4.99
C SER A 71 -3.51 -4.88 -4.46
N GLU A 72 -3.72 -4.70 -3.16
CA GLU A 72 -4.99 -5.05 -2.52
C GLU A 72 -5.80 -3.80 -2.19
N LEU A 73 -7.07 -3.81 -2.59
CA LEU A 73 -8.04 -2.76 -2.26
C LEU A 73 -8.48 -2.91 -0.80
N ALA A 74 -7.96 -2.04 0.06
CA ALA A 74 -8.32 -2.02 1.49
C ALA A 74 -9.71 -1.40 1.72
N GLN A 75 -10.06 -0.36 0.94
CA GLN A 75 -11.35 0.31 1.01
C GLN A 75 -11.63 1.11 -0.27
N LEU A 76 -12.89 1.12 -0.69
CA LEU A 76 -13.42 2.11 -1.61
C LEU A 76 -14.47 2.97 -0.87
N LEU A 77 -14.28 4.29 -0.83
CA LEU A 77 -15.19 5.23 -0.20
C LEU A 77 -15.43 6.42 -1.11
N GLY A 78 -16.67 6.58 -1.60
CA GLY A 78 -17.02 7.70 -2.47
C GLY A 78 -16.20 7.71 -3.76
N ARG A 79 -15.34 8.72 -3.93
CA ARG A 79 -14.41 8.89 -5.06
C ARG A 79 -12.96 8.55 -4.68
N THR A 80 -12.74 7.90 -3.55
CA THR A 80 -11.38 7.56 -3.07
C THR A 80 -11.26 6.07 -2.83
N ALA A 81 -10.18 5.50 -3.35
CA ALA A 81 -9.76 4.13 -3.16
C ALA A 81 -8.48 4.10 -2.32
N LEU A 82 -8.38 3.12 -1.43
CA LEU A 82 -7.20 2.89 -0.60
C LEU A 82 -6.57 1.58 -1.01
N PHE A 83 -5.35 1.65 -1.53
CA PHE A 83 -4.59 0.50 -2.04
C PHE A 83 -3.41 0.20 -1.13
N PHE A 84 -3.16 -1.08 -0.92
CA PHE A 84 -2.05 -1.57 -0.12
C PHE A 84 -1.25 -2.63 -0.88
N LYS A 85 0.07 -2.51 -0.88
CA LYS A 85 1.01 -3.49 -1.43
C LYS A 85 2.18 -3.66 -0.47
N ARG A 86 2.33 -4.89 0.06
CA ARG A 86 3.41 -5.24 0.98
C ARG A 86 4.75 -5.33 0.25
N ARG A 87 5.80 -4.64 0.73
CA ARG A 87 7.17 -4.82 0.23
C ARG A 87 7.79 -6.12 0.70
N LYS A 88 8.82 -6.55 -0.03
CA LYS A 88 9.62 -7.74 0.27
C LYS A 88 10.75 -7.49 1.29
N GLN A 89 11.16 -6.23 1.51
CA GLN A 89 12.18 -5.87 2.50
C GLN A 89 11.65 -4.78 3.44
N LYS A 90 11.59 -5.09 4.74
CA LYS A 90 11.23 -4.19 5.85
C LYS A 90 9.99 -3.33 5.54
N SER A 91 8.82 -3.97 5.51
CA SER A 91 7.56 -3.22 5.41
C SER A 91 7.36 -2.36 6.66
N ARG A 92 6.98 -1.10 6.48
CA ARG A 92 6.63 -0.19 7.58
C ARG A 92 5.39 -0.66 8.34
N PHE A 93 4.66 -1.60 7.73
CA PHE A 93 3.46 -2.23 8.27
C PHE A 93 3.70 -3.68 8.77
N GLU A 94 4.97 -4.12 8.93
CA GLU A 94 5.29 -5.47 9.45
C GLU A 94 4.63 -5.75 10.81
N ASP A 95 4.53 -4.75 11.68
CA ASP A 95 3.92 -4.88 13.02
C ASP A 95 2.41 -5.14 12.97
N ILE A 96 1.74 -4.75 11.87
CA ILE A 96 0.27 -4.85 11.71
C ILE A 96 -0.12 -6.17 11.05
N LEU A 97 0.76 -6.73 10.22
CA LEU A 97 0.58 -8.00 9.52
C LEU A 97 1.02 -9.21 10.38
N LYS A 98 1.77 -8.98 11.47
CA LYS A 98 2.06 -10.00 12.48
C LYS A 98 0.91 -10.08 13.50
N GLY A 99 -0.06 -10.97 13.27
CA GLY A 99 -0.92 -11.49 14.33
C GLY A 99 -0.12 -12.18 15.46
N PRO A 100 -0.72 -12.56 16.60
CA PRO A 100 -0.08 -12.68 17.92
C PRO A 100 0.97 -13.81 18.10
N HIS A 101 1.47 -14.42 17.04
CA HIS A 101 2.45 -15.50 17.12
C HIS A 101 3.63 -15.21 16.20
N GLU A 102 4.61 -14.45 16.71
CA GLU A 102 6.03 -14.84 16.72
C GLU A 102 6.87 -13.78 17.46
N PRO A 103 7.89 -14.22 18.23
CA PRO A 103 8.63 -13.36 19.14
C PRO A 103 9.32 -12.22 18.39
N ARG A 104 9.39 -11.07 19.06
CA ARG A 104 10.19 -9.91 18.66
C ARG A 104 11.53 -10.41 18.10
N PRO A 105 11.91 -10.10 16.84
CA PRO A 105 13.28 -10.33 16.43
C PRO A 105 14.17 -9.50 17.37
N ALA A 106 15.09 -10.19 18.05
CA ALA A 106 16.08 -9.57 18.91
C ALA A 106 16.73 -8.38 18.18
N PRO A 107 17.06 -7.29 18.87
CA PRO A 107 17.76 -6.18 18.24
C PRO A 107 19.03 -6.75 17.61
N LYS A 108 19.16 -6.66 16.29
CA LYS A 108 20.44 -6.92 15.62
C LYS A 108 21.38 -5.79 16.03
N GLN A 109 22.08 -6.03 17.13
CA GLN A 109 23.37 -5.44 17.41
C GLN A 109 24.34 -6.00 16.36
N ASP A 110 24.88 -5.11 15.54
CA ASP A 110 26.18 -5.26 14.87
C ASP A 110 26.65 -3.81 14.70
N GLU A 111 27.15 -3.15 15.76
CA GLU A 111 28.57 -3.19 16.14
C GLU A 111 29.48 -3.58 14.97
N GLU A 112 29.68 -2.65 14.04
CA GLU A 112 30.84 -2.68 13.17
C GLU A 112 32.11 -2.32 13.97
N LYS A 113 32.54 -3.24 14.85
CA LYS A 113 33.92 -3.26 15.35
C LYS A 113 34.80 -3.86 14.27
N LYS A 114 35.39 -2.99 13.45
CA LYS A 114 36.44 -3.40 12.50
C LYS A 114 37.71 -3.79 13.29
N PRO A 115 38.39 -4.90 12.92
CA PRO A 115 39.45 -5.49 13.72
C PRO A 115 40.76 -4.70 13.66
N ARG A 116 41.50 -4.75 14.78
CA ARG A 116 42.92 -4.35 14.89
C ARG A 116 43.75 -5.02 13.79
N ARG A 117 44.62 -4.26 13.11
CA ARG A 117 45.79 -4.79 12.39
C ARG A 117 47.05 -4.09 12.90
N ARG A 118 47.92 -4.94 13.47
CA ARG A 118 49.35 -4.84 13.84
C ARG A 118 49.96 -3.47 14.10
#